data_AF-A0A2J0MGK0-F1
#
_entry.id   AF-A0A2J0MGK0-F1
#
_cell.length_a   1.000
_cell.length_b   1.000
_cell.length_c   1.000
_cell.angle_alpha   90.00
_cell.angle_beta   90.00
_cell.angle_gamma   90.00
#
_symmetry.space_group_name_H-M   'P 1'
#
loop_
_entity.id
_entity.type
_entity.pdbx_description
1 polymer ?
#
loop_
_entity_poly.entity_id
_entity_poly.type
_entity_poly.pdbx_seq_one_letter_code
_entity_poly.pdbx_strand_id
1 'polypeptide(L)' 'MKKSKIIIYTDGAARGNPGKAGWAAILIFGKNIVELGGSSSHATNNQMELSGPIEALKYLKQKNTQGYHVE' A
#
# COMPACT_ATOMS: atom_id res chain seq x y z
N MET A 1 -5.66 -18.96 18.80
CA MET A 1 -6.66 -18.14 18.06
C MET A 1 -6.19 -17.97 16.63
N LYS A 2 -7.05 -18.19 15.63
CA LYS A 2 -6.72 -17.97 14.22
C LYS A 2 -6.59 -16.45 14.01
N LYS A 3 -5.39 -15.96 13.67
CA LYS A 3 -5.18 -14.54 13.38
C LYS A 3 -6.01 -14.17 12.14
N SER A 4 -6.77 -13.08 12.19
CA SER A 4 -7.48 -12.57 11.04
C SER A 4 -6.48 -12.07 10.00
N LYS A 5 -6.71 -12.37 8.72
CA LYS A 5 -5.78 -12.05 7.63
C LYS A 5 -6.08 -10.66 7.05
N ILE A 6 -5.02 -9.91 6.73
CA ILE A 6 -5.07 -8.68 5.93
C ILE A 6 -4.31 -8.99 4.65
N ILE A 7 -4.95 -8.84 3.50
CA ILE A 7 -4.29 -8.97 2.20
C ILE A 7 -4.02 -7.57 1.68
N ILE A 8 -2.79 -7.28 1.26
CA ILE A 8 -2.41 -6.00 0.67
C ILE A 8 -1.99 -6.22 -0.79
N TYR A 9 -2.72 -5.61 -1.71
CA TYR A 9 -2.29 -5.48 -3.09
C TYR A 9 -1.66 -4.10 -3.28
N THR A 10 -0.49 -4.03 -3.89
CA THR A 10 0.20 -2.76 -4.15
C THR A 10 0.69 -2.70 -5.57
N ASP A 11 0.68 -1.51 -6.14
CA ASP A 11 1.29 -1.24 -7.43
C ASP A 11 1.89 0.16 -7.45
N GLY A 12 2.87 0.37 -8.32
CA GLY A 12 3.56 1.63 -8.52
C GLY A 12 3.96 1.82 -9.97
N ALA A 13 3.72 3.02 -10.50
CA ALA A 13 4.00 3.32 -11.90
C ALA A 13 4.59 4.73 -12.07
N ALA A 14 5.42 4.89 -13.09
CA ALA A 14 5.96 6.18 -13.51
C ALA A 14 5.81 6.41 -15.02
N ARG A 15 5.35 7.60 -15.41
CA ARG A 15 5.37 8.09 -16.80
C ARG A 15 6.70 8.81 -17.05
N GLY A 16 7.65 8.07 -17.61
CA GLY A 16 9.08 8.42 -17.60
C GLY A 16 9.74 7.92 -16.31
N ASN A 17 11.00 7.50 -16.36
CA ASN A 17 11.68 6.85 -15.23
C ASN A 17 13.08 7.44 -15.00
N PRO A 18 13.21 8.58 -14.29
CA PRO A 18 12.18 9.24 -13.47
C PRO A 18 11.20 10.13 -14.24
N GLY A 19 10.02 10.36 -13.66
CA GLY A 19 8.95 11.17 -14.25
C GLY A 19 7.75 11.35 -13.32
N LYS A 20 6.59 11.76 -13.87
CA LYS A 20 5.34 11.84 -13.08
C LYS A 20 4.95 10.43 -12.68
N ALA A 21 4.77 10.18 -11.40
CA ALA A 21 4.62 8.84 -10.87
C ALA A 21 3.51 8.76 -9.82
N GLY A 22 3.01 7.56 -9.58
CA GLY A 22 2.02 7.30 -8.54
C GLY A 22 2.04 5.86 -8.08
N TRP A 23 1.45 5.64 -6.91
CA TRP A 23 1.33 4.34 -6.27
C TRP A 23 -0.10 4.15 -5.76
N ALA A 24 -0.49 2.89 -5.62
CA ALA A 24 -1.76 2.50 -5.03
C ALA A 24 -1.58 1.30 -4.10
N ALA A 25 -2.43 1.21 -3.08
CA ALA A 25 -2.55 0.02 -2.24
C ALA A 25 -4.02 -0.27 -1.92
N ILE A 26 -4.42 -1.53 -2.02
CA ILE A 26 -5.74 -2.04 -1.64
C ILE A 26 -5.54 -3.00 -0.48
N LEU A 27 -6.12 -2.68 0.67
CA LEU A 27 -6.07 -3.50 1.88
C LEU A 27 -7.43 -4.16 2.08
N ILE A 28 -7.44 -5.48 2.24
CA ILE A 28 -8.64 -6.29 2.43
C ILE A 28 -8.56 -7.01 3.77
N PHE A 29 -9.52 -6.77 4.66
CA PHE A 29 -9.62 -7.46 5.95
C PHE A 29 -11.09 -7.76 6.30
N GLY A 30 -11.46 -9.04 6.15
CA GLY A 30 -12.84 -9.47 6.25
C GLY A 30 -13.68 -8.93 5.09
N LYS A 31 -14.67 -8.08 5.39
CA LYS A 31 -15.54 -7.43 4.39
C LYS A 31 -15.11 -5.99 4.08
N ASN A 32 -14.10 -5.48 4.78
CA ASN A 32 -13.65 -4.10 4.62
C ASN A 32 -12.58 -4.03 3.53
N ILE A 33 -12.71 -3.02 2.67
CA ILE A 33 -11.73 -2.65 1.65
C ILE A 33 -11.30 -1.23 1.95
N VAL A 34 -9.99 -0.99 1.95
CA VAL A 34 -9.40 0.34 2.08
C VAL A 34 -8.50 0.57 0.87
N GLU A 35 -8.74 1.67 0.18
CA GLU A 35 -7.93 2.12 -0.95
C GLU A 35 -7.05 3.28 -0.51
N LEU A 36 -5.74 3.18 -0.77
CA LEU A 36 -4.75 4.22 -0.54
C LEU A 36 -4.06 4.53 -1.86
N GLY A 37 -3.63 5.78 -2.01
CA GLY A 37 -2.84 6.17 -3.18
C GLY A 37 -2.16 7.52 -2.98
N GLY A 38 -1.19 7.77 -3.84
CA GLY A 38 -0.44 9.02 -3.86
C GLY A 38 0.29 9.21 -5.20
N SER A 39 0.77 10.43 -5.42
CA SER A 39 1.50 10.79 -6.63
C SER A 39 2.71 11.66 -6.32
N SER A 40 3.76 11.53 -7.14
CA SER A 40 4.93 12.41 -7.17
C SER A 40 5.06 13.04 -8.55
N SER A 41 5.40 14.32 -8.61
CA SER A 41 5.72 14.99 -9.88
C SER A 41 7.01 14.46 -10.52
N HIS A 42 7.91 13.89 -9.71
CA HIS A 42 9.20 13.38 -10.15
C HIS A 42 9.65 12.22 -9.26
N ALA A 43 9.48 10.97 -9.72
CA ALA A 43 9.99 9.76 -9.09
C ALA A 43 10.20 8.64 -10.09
N THR A 44 10.92 7.59 -9.70
CA THR A 44 11.10 6.36 -10.47
C THR A 44 9.97 5.37 -10.23
N ASN A 45 9.87 4.37 -11.11
CA ASN A 45 8.93 3.26 -10.95
C ASN A 45 9.12 2.54 -9.60
N ASN A 46 10.37 2.15 -9.30
CA ASN A 46 10.70 1.39 -8.09
C ASN A 46 10.41 2.20 -6.80
N GLN A 47 10.56 3.53 -6.83
CA GLN A 47 10.17 4.38 -5.70
C GLN A 47 8.66 4.27 -5.42
N MET A 48 7.83 4.21 -6.45
CA MET A 48 6.38 4.06 -6.29
C MET A 48 5.99 2.65 -5.86
N GLU A 49 6.62 1.61 -6.44
CA GLU A 49 6.41 0.21 -6.03
C GLU A 49 6.72 -0.01 -4.55
N LEU A 50 7.71 0.69 -3.99
CA LEU A 50 8.01 0.67 -2.56
C LEU A 50 7.10 1.58 -1.74
N SER A 51 6.62 2.69 -2.31
CA SER A 51 5.73 3.63 -1.59
C SER A 51 4.40 2.97 -1.23
N GLY A 52 3.81 2.18 -2.14
CA GLY A 52 2.57 1.44 -1.89
C GLY A 52 2.57 0.60 -0.60
N PRO A 53 3.47 -0.39 -0.46
CA PRO A 53 3.52 -1.23 0.74
C PRO A 53 3.93 -0.44 1.99
N ILE A 54 4.81 0.56 1.88
CA ILE A 54 5.21 1.40 3.02
C ILE A 54 4.00 2.15 3.60
N GLU A 55 3.21 2.81 2.75
CA GLU A 55 2.05 3.58 3.17
C GLU A 55 0.92 2.68 3.68
N ALA A 56 0.73 1.49 3.10
CA ALA A 56 -0.19 0.48 3.62
C ALA A 56 0.20 0.03 5.04
N LEU A 57 1.48 -0.27 5.30
CA LEU A 57 1.96 -0.66 6.62
C LEU A 57 1.86 0.48 7.65
N LYS A 58 2.13 1.73 7.24
CA LYS A 58 1.92 2.91 8.10
C LYS A 58 0.45 3.07 8.49
N TYR A 59 -0.47 2.90 7.55
CA TYR A 59 -1.90 2.94 7.83
C TYR A 59 -2.32 1.87 8.86
N LEU A 60 -1.88 0.62 8.67
CA LEU A 60 -2.17 -0.47 9.61
C LEU A 60 -1.62 -0.21 11.01
N LYS A 61 -0.40 0.36 11.11
CA LYS A 61 0.18 0.77 12.38
C LYS A 61 -0.67 1.80 13.11
N GLN A 62 -1.28 2.76 12.40
CA GLN A 62 -2.16 3.77 12.99
C GLN A 62 -3.53 3.21 13.41
N LYS A 63 -4.04 2.18 12.71
CA LYS A 63 -5.32 1.53 13.02
C LYS A 63 -5.24 0.48 14.13
N ASN A 64 -4.07 0.31 14.74
CA ASN A 64 -3.80 -0.64 15.83
C ASN A 64 -4.34 -2.06 15.52
N THR A 65 -4.00 -2.59 14.34
CA THR A 65 -4.46 -3.91 13.87
C THR A 65 -3.71 -5.08 14.53
N GLN A 66 -3.55 -5.03 15.86
CA GLN A 66 -2.90 -6.07 16.64
C GLN A 66 -3.69 -7.38 16.55
N GLY A 67 -2.99 -8.50 16.36
CA GLY A 67 -3.62 -9.82 16.21
C GLY A 67 -3.99 -10.21 14.77
N TYR A 68 -3.75 -9.35 13.79
CA TYR A 68 -3.87 -9.69 12.38
C TYR A 68 -2.55 -10.24 11.81
N HIS A 69 -2.64 -11.02 10.72
CA HIS A 69 -1.51 -11.44 9.90
C HIS A 69 -1.60 -10.76 8.55
N VAL A 70 -0.54 -10.05 8.15
CA VAL A 70 -0.44 -9.36 6.86
C VAL A 70 0.16 -10.32 5.84
N GLU A 71 -0.50 -10.41 4.68
CA GLU A 71 -0.02 -11.06 3.46
C GLU A 71 0.08 -10.06 2.32
#